data_AF-A0A3D2ILG1-F1
#
_entry.id   AF-A0A3D2ILG1-F1
#
_cell.length_a   1.000
_cell.length_b   1.000
_cell.length_c   1.000
_cell.angle_alpha   90.00
_cell.angle_beta   90.00
_cell.angle_gamma   90.00
#
_symmetry.space_group_name_H-M   'P 1'
#
loop_
_entity.id
_entity.type
_entity.pdbx_description
1 polymer ?
#
loop_
_entity_poly.entity_id
_entity_poly.type
_entity_poly.pdbx_seq_one_letter_code
_entity_poly.pdbx_strand_id
1 'polypeptide(L)' 'MESEIEPIYIECGRHGKLIATVVCCHLLKNEGDKVGFVENVSHPNDLQAWCARCEKVFEEEGGMT' A
#
# COMPACT_ATOMS: atom_id res chain seq x y z
N MET A 1 2.46 21.38 5.28
CA MET A 1 1.22 20.85 5.86
C MET A 1 1.07 19.48 5.26
N GLU A 2 1.36 18.43 6.03
CA GLU A 2 0.92 17.08 5.65
C GLU A 2 -0.60 17.17 5.54
N SER A 3 -1.13 16.96 4.34
CA SER A 3 -2.56 16.77 4.17
C SER A 3 -2.92 15.53 4.98
N GLU A 4 -3.73 15.68 6.04
CA GLU A 4 -4.25 14.55 6.80
C GLU A 4 -4.94 13.61 5.80
N ILE A 5 -4.34 12.44 5.57
CA ILE A 5 -4.94 11.42 4.70
C ILE A 5 -6.11 10.85 5.49
N GLU A 6 -7.34 11.27 5.14
CA GLU A 6 -8.54 10.65 5.71
C GLU A 6 -8.57 9.17 5.28
N PRO A 7 -8.49 8.22 6.22
CA PRO A 7 -8.44 6.81 5.87
C PRO A 7 -9.77 6.33 5.33
N ILE A 8 -9.71 5.56 4.25
CA ILE A 8 -10.84 4.77 3.78
C ILE A 8 -11.00 3.57 4.72
N TYR A 9 -12.24 3.26 5.10
CA TYR A 9 -12.53 2.13 6.00
C TYR A 9 -13.28 1.00 5.27
N ILE A 10 -13.00 -0.24 5.67
CA ILE A 10 -13.68 -1.46 5.23
C ILE A 10 -14.28 -2.15 6.46
N GLU A 11 -15.56 -2.53 6.36
CA GLU A 11 -16.26 -3.33 7.37
C GLU A 11 -16.04 -4.82 7.09
N CYS A 12 -15.22 -5.48 7.90
CA CYS A 12 -14.99 -6.92 7.83
C CYS A 12 -15.86 -7.65 8.85
N GLY A 13 -16.74 -8.55 8.42
CA GLY A 13 -17.63 -9.30 9.32
C GLY A 13 -16.92 -10.15 10.40
N ARG A 14 -15.61 -10.39 10.27
CA ARG A 14 -14.79 -11.13 11.25
C ARG A 14 -13.92 -10.21 12.12
N HIS A 15 -13.40 -9.13 11.57
CA HIS A 15 -12.39 -8.28 12.22
C HIS A 15 -12.92 -6.88 12.57
N GLY A 16 -14.17 -6.57 12.25
CA GLY A 16 -14.77 -5.25 12.42
C GLY A 16 -14.28 -4.24 11.40
N LYS A 17 -14.29 -2.96 11.81
CA LYS A 17 -13.88 -1.83 10.98
C LYS A 17 -12.37 -1.72 10.90
N LEU A 18 -11.81 -1.77 9.69
CA LEU A 18 -10.37 -1.69 9.41
C LEU A 18 -10.08 -0.60 8.38
N ILE A 19 -8.85 -0.08 8.36
CA ILE A 19 -8.37 0.84 7.32
C ILE A 19 -8.12 0.06 6.03
N ALA A 20 -8.56 0.61 4.90
CA ALA A 20 -8.29 0.06 3.58
C ALA A 20 -6.81 0.25 3.23
N THR A 21 -6.18 -0.80 2.72
CA THR A 21 -4.78 -0.78 2.28
C THR A 21 -4.66 -1.41 0.89
N VAL A 22 -3.74 -0.88 0.09
CA VAL A 22 -3.31 -1.49 -1.17
C VAL A 22 -2.00 -2.22 -0.91
N VAL A 23 -1.99 -3.52 -1.20
CA VAL A 23 -0.79 -4.36 -1.11
C VAL A 23 -0.50 -4.94 -2.47
N CYS A 24 0.71 -4.73 -3.00
CA CYS A 24 1.06 -5.27 -4.31
C CYS A 24 1.10 -6.81 -4.28
N CYS A 25 0.57 -7.44 -5.32
CA CYS A 25 0.46 -8.91 -5.36
C CYS A 25 1.81 -9.63 -5.31
N HIS A 26 2.90 -8.98 -5.73
CA HIS A 26 4.26 -9.51 -5.64
C HIS A 26 4.73 -9.71 -4.19
N LEU A 27 4.23 -8.92 -3.24
CA LEU A 27 4.50 -9.13 -1.81
C LEU A 27 3.77 -10.36 -1.26
N LEU A 28 2.58 -10.67 -1.79
CA LEU A 28 1.76 -11.80 -1.35
C LEU A 28 2.16 -13.12 -2.02
N LYS A 29 2.65 -13.06 -3.26
CA LYS A 29 2.98 -14.21 -4.11
C LYS A 29 4.47 -14.22 -4.48
N ASN A 30 5.31 -13.96 -3.50
CA ASN A 30 6.75 -14.13 -3.62
C ASN A 30 7.06 -15.61 -3.96
N GLU A 31 7.47 -15.88 -5.20
CA GLU A 31 8.05 -17.16 -5.61
C GLU A 31 9.57 -17.00 -5.82
N GLY A 32 10.29 -16.72 -4.72
CA GLY A 32 11.76 -16.79 -4.68
C GLY A 32 12.50 -15.46 -4.78
N ASP A 33 11.85 -14.38 -5.19
CA ASP A 33 12.45 -13.05 -5.21
C ASP A 33 12.28 -12.34 -3.86
N LYS A 34 13.37 -11.76 -3.34
CA LYS A 34 13.27 -10.85 -2.18
C LYS A 34 12.62 -9.56 -2.62
N VAL A 35 11.36 -9.40 -2.25
CA VAL A 35 10.61 -8.16 -2.41
C VAL A 35 10.71 -7.32 -1.13
N GLY A 36 11.02 -6.05 -1.27
CA GLY A 36 11.05 -5.06 -0.19
C GLY A 36 10.01 -3.96 -0.44
N PHE A 37 9.60 -3.29 0.63
CA PHE A 37 8.75 -2.10 0.59
C PHE A 37 9.59 -0.88 0.22
N VAL A 38 9.07 -0.02 -0.66
CA VAL A 38 9.81 1.17 -1.17
C VAL A 38 9.81 2.30 -0.16
N GLU A 39 8.70 2.53 0.53
CA GLU A 39 8.61 3.64 1.49
C GLU A 39 8.38 3.16 2.92
N ASN A 40 9.15 3.75 3.83
CA ASN A 40 8.87 3.73 5.25
C ASN A 40 8.04 4.97 5.56
N VAL A 41 6.72 4.86 5.45
CA VAL A 41 5.80 5.96 5.76
C VAL A 41 5.60 6.06 7.28
N SER A 42 5.83 7.23 7.85
CA SER A 42 5.59 7.51 9.28
C SER A 42 4.14 7.85 9.59
N HIS A 43 3.29 8.02 8.58
CA HIS A 43 1.87 8.32 8.77
C HIS A 43 1.11 7.06 9.20
N PRO A 44 0.48 7.04 10.38
CA PRO A 44 -0.09 5.82 10.97
C PRO A 44 -1.28 5.25 10.19
N ASN A 45 -1.90 6.04 9.32
CA ASN A 45 -3.04 5.61 8.50
C ASN A 45 -2.65 5.29 7.05
N ASP A 46 -1.40 5.51 6.65
CA ASP A 46 -0.93 5.11 5.33
C ASP A 46 -0.31 3.72 5.43
N LEU A 47 -1.16 2.73 5.17
CA LEU A 47 -0.82 1.32 5.30
C LEU A 47 -0.46 0.69 3.96
N GLN A 48 -0.23 1.48 2.91
CA GLN A 48 0.02 0.96 1.57
C GLN A 48 1.41 0.31 1.49
N ALA A 49 1.50 -0.77 0.72
CA ALA A 49 2.76 -1.51 0.57
C ALA A 49 2.92 -2.04 -0.86
N TRP A 50 3.99 -1.62 -1.52
CA TRP A 50 4.37 -2.14 -2.84
C TRP A 50 5.88 -2.26 -3.00
N CYS A 51 6.29 -3.00 -4.03
CA CYS A 51 7.70 -3.21 -4.36
C CYS A 51 8.22 -2.18 -5.37
N ALA A 52 9.55 -2.06 -5.50
CA ALA A 52 10.19 -1.11 -6.42
C ALA A 52 9.72 -1.23 -7.88
N ARG A 53 9.30 -2.43 -8.30
CA ARG A 53 8.74 -2.63 -9.65
C ARG A 53 7.37 -1.98 -9.81
N CYS A 54 6.52 -2.02 -8.78
CA CYS A 54 5.21 -1.40 -8.81
C CYS A 54 5.30 0.12 -8.64
N GLU A 55 6.24 0.62 -7.82
CA GLU A 55 6.56 2.05 -7.74
C GLU A 55 6.89 2.62 -9.12
N LYS A 56 7.81 1.97 -9.85
CA LYS A 56 8.20 2.44 -11.18
C LYS A 56 7.02 2.54 -12.15
N VAL A 57 6.08 1.60 -12.08
CA VAL A 57 4.86 1.65 -12.91
C VAL A 57 3.97 2.82 -12.49
N PHE A 58 3.76 3.02 -11.18
CA PHE A 58 3.00 4.15 -10.66
C PHE A 58 3.59 5.50 -11.10
N GLU A 59 4.91 5.65 -11.03
CA GLU A 59 5.63 6.83 -11.53
C GLU A 59 5.48 7.00 -13.04
N GLU A 60 5.60 5.92 -13.82
CA GLU A 60 5.41 5.93 -15.29
C GLU A 60 3.99 6.32 -15.70
N GLU A 61 2.98 5.94 -14.89
CA GLU A 61 1.57 6.29 -15.08
C GLU A 61 1.22 7.67 -14.50
N GLY A 62 2.21 8.43 -14.00
CA GLY A 62 2.02 9.79 -13.51
C GLY A 62 1.27 9.87 -12.17
N GLY A 63 1.40 8.85 -11.33
CA GLY A 63 0.74 8.78 -10.04
C GLY A 63 -0.74 8.38 -10.12
N MET A 64 -1.15 7.72 -11.20
CA MET A 64 -2.48 7.14 -11.35
C MET A 64 -2.43 5.65 -11.01
N THR A 65 -3.27 5.21 -10.07
CA THR A 65 -3.62 3.79 -9.83
C THR A 65 -5.10 3.57 -10.09
#